data_AF-A0A6J0I0H4-F1
#
_entry.id   AF-A0A6J0I0H4-F1
#
_cell.length_a   1.000
_cell.length_b   1.000
_cell.length_c   1.000
_cell.angle_alpha   90.00
_cell.angle_beta   90.00
_cell.angle_gamma   90.00
#
_symmetry.space_group_name_H-M   'P 1'
#
loop_
_entity.id
_entity.type
_entity.pdbx_description
1 polymer ?
#
loop_
_entity_poly.entity_id
_entity_poly.type
_entity_poly.pdbx_seq_one_letter_code
_entity_poly.pdbx_strand_id
1 'polypeptide(L)'
;MAARGGQRERPDAVQLDRLLSERVHKEMRHQKLYTQYTVNPLQPVYTVTRKPMSWHDNIDEPTDDEFLKLFHRAALQPRQKYSEPQTESQEIGWNTTPLIPVDRNDCRLHFPRRKTEFTT
;
A
#
# COMPACT_ATOMS: atom_id res chain seq x y z
N MET A 1 -58.72 8.13 11.69
CA MET A 1 -58.63 9.42 10.99
C MET A 1 -57.75 9.23 9.76
N ALA A 2 -58.36 9.00 8.58
CA ALA A 2 -57.63 8.78 7.34
C ALA A 2 -57.18 10.12 6.74
N ALA A 3 -55.89 10.24 6.41
CA ALA A 3 -55.34 11.43 5.78
C ALA A 3 -55.97 11.62 4.37
N ARG A 4 -56.59 12.77 4.14
CA ARG A 4 -57.12 13.16 2.83
C ARG A 4 -55.96 13.31 1.85
N GLY A 5 -55.87 12.39 0.88
CA GLY A 5 -54.98 12.53 -0.27
C GLY A 5 -55.46 13.66 -1.17
N GLY A 6 -54.94 14.86 -0.98
CA GLY A 6 -55.10 15.96 -1.93
C GLY A 6 -54.40 15.62 -3.24
N GLN A 7 -55.05 15.90 -4.37
CA GLN A 7 -54.44 15.77 -5.69
C GLN A 7 -53.17 16.64 -5.74
N ARG A 8 -52.00 16.01 -5.89
CA ARG A 8 -50.75 16.75 -6.12
C ARG A 8 -50.79 17.29 -7.54
N GLU A 9 -50.92 18.61 -7.68
CA GLU A 9 -50.73 19.28 -8.97
C GLU A 9 -49.35 18.93 -9.54
N ARG A 10 -49.27 18.78 -10.86
CA ARG A 10 -48.00 18.49 -11.53
C ARG A 10 -47.04 19.65 -11.27
N PRO A 11 -45.86 19.40 -10.66
CA PRO A 11 -44.93 20.47 -10.36
C PRO A 11 -44.46 21.16 -11.64
N ASP A 12 -44.42 22.49 -11.61
CA ASP A 12 -43.94 23.34 -12.70
C ASP A 12 -42.47 23.03 -13.01
N ALA A 13 -42.12 22.94 -14.29
CA ALA A 13 -40.79 22.54 -14.74
C ALA A 13 -39.71 23.53 -14.27
N VAL A 14 -40.04 24.82 -14.20
CA VAL A 14 -39.13 25.87 -13.72
C VAL A 14 -38.86 25.72 -12.22
N GLN A 15 -39.86 25.35 -11.44
CA GLN A 15 -39.71 25.10 -10.00
C GLN A 15 -38.86 23.86 -9.73
N LEU A 16 -39.01 22.81 -10.53
CA LEU A 16 -38.19 21.60 -10.42
C LEU A 16 -36.72 21.90 -10.73
N ASP A 17 -36.43 22.67 -11.79
CA ASP A 17 -35.07 23.05 -12.16
C ASP A 17 -34.40 23.89 -11.06
N ARG A 18 -35.15 24.81 -10.46
CA ARG A 18 -34.69 25.58 -9.30
C ARG A 18 -34.32 24.68 -8.12
N LEU A 19 -35.17 23.71 -7.78
CA LEU A 19 -34.91 22.77 -6.70
C LEU A 19 -33.69 21.88 -6.98
N LEU A 20 -33.51 21.44 -8.23
CA LEU A 20 -32.34 20.68 -8.67
C LEU A 20 -31.06 21.51 -8.54
N SER A 21 -31.08 22.75 -9.02
CA SER A 21 -29.93 23.67 -8.90
C SER A 21 -29.56 23.94 -7.44
N GLU A 22 -30.55 24.15 -6.56
CA GLU A 22 -30.32 24.34 -5.13
C GLU A 22 -29.74 23.09 -4.46
N ARG A 23 -30.18 21.89 -4.86
CA ARG A 23 -29.61 20.62 -4.38
C ARG A 23 -28.15 20.50 -4.81
N VAL A 24 -27.83 20.70 -6.09
CA VAL A 24 -26.45 20.62 -6.61
C VAL A 24 -25.54 21.59 -5.86
N HIS A 25 -25.98 22.83 -5.63
CA HIS A 25 -25.20 23.79 -4.87
C HIS A 25 -24.98 23.36 -3.41
N LYS A 26 -25.96 22.75 -2.75
CA LYS A 26 -25.82 22.24 -1.38
C LYS A 26 -24.86 21.05 -1.31
N GLU A 27 -24.93 20.14 -2.27
CA GLU A 27 -24.04 18.99 -2.37
C GLU A 27 -22.59 19.45 -2.62
N MET A 28 -22.38 20.34 -3.61
CA MET A 28 -21.06 20.89 -3.94
C MET A 28 -20.43 21.69 -2.79
N ARG A 29 -21.23 22.38 -1.96
CA ARG A 29 -20.73 23.10 -0.77
C ARG A 29 -20.07 22.19 0.26
N HIS A 30 -20.52 20.94 0.35
CA HIS A 30 -20.05 19.99 1.37
C HIS A 30 -19.23 18.84 0.80
N GLN A 31 -19.17 18.70 -0.53
CA GLN A 31 -18.38 17.67 -1.20
C GLN A 31 -16.88 18.01 -1.14
N LYS A 32 -16.11 17.20 -0.42
CA LYS A 32 -14.64 17.23 -0.48
C LYS A 32 -14.17 16.28 -1.58
N LEU A 33 -13.74 16.84 -2.70
CA LEU A 33 -13.10 16.09 -3.78
C LEU A 33 -11.58 16.06 -3.54
N TYR A 34 -11.06 14.89 -3.21
CA TYR A 34 -9.61 14.67 -3.26
C TYR A 34 -9.25 14.34 -4.70
N THR A 35 -8.38 15.14 -5.30
CA THR A 35 -7.86 14.91 -6.67
C THR A 35 -6.50 14.24 -6.64
N GLN A 36 -5.78 14.40 -5.54
CA GLN A 36 -4.47 13.81 -5.30
C GLN A 36 -4.62 12.72 -4.25
N TYR A 37 -4.19 11.51 -4.61
CA TYR A 37 -4.16 10.37 -3.72
C TYR A 37 -2.73 9.88 -3.64
N THR A 38 -2.26 9.68 -2.41
CA THR A 38 -0.97 9.06 -2.14
C THR A 38 -1.23 7.71 -1.51
N VAL A 39 -0.49 6.69 -1.94
CA VAL A 39 -0.62 5.35 -1.36
C VAL A 39 -0.07 5.38 0.07
N ASN A 40 -0.76 4.72 1.00
CA ASN A 40 -0.28 4.63 2.38
C ASN A 40 1.01 3.78 2.43
N PRO A 41 2.17 4.36 2.76
CA PRO A 41 3.45 3.66 2.73
C PRO A 41 3.62 2.61 3.84
N LEU A 42 2.76 2.65 4.87
CA LEU A 42 2.82 1.73 6.01
C LEU A 42 1.90 0.52 5.84
N GLN A 43 1.09 0.49 4.78
CA GLN A 43 0.23 -0.64 4.46
C GLN A 43 0.75 -1.37 3.23
N PRO A 44 0.70 -2.71 3.20
CA PRO A 44 1.13 -3.48 2.04
C PRO A 44 0.24 -3.15 0.84
N VAL A 45 0.88 -2.64 -0.21
CA VAL A 45 0.23 -2.35 -1.50
C VAL A 45 0.33 -3.62 -2.33
N TYR A 46 -0.79 -4.27 -2.57
CA TYR A 46 -0.84 -5.36 -3.55
C TYR A 46 -0.74 -4.74 -4.93
N THR A 47 0.42 -4.89 -5.58
CA THR A 47 0.59 -4.43 -6.96
C THR A 47 -0.27 -5.31 -7.86
N VAL A 48 -1.30 -4.70 -8.46
CA VAL A 48 -2.07 -5.38 -9.50
C VAL A 48 -1.13 -5.56 -10.69
N THR A 49 -0.85 -6.81 -11.05
CA THR A 49 0.03 -7.10 -12.16
C THR A 49 -0.57 -6.55 -13.44
N ARG A 50 0.24 -5.78 -14.18
CA ARG A 50 -0.15 -5.23 -15.48
C ARG A 50 -0.35 -6.37 -16.48
N LYS A 51 -1.19 -6.14 -17.49
CA LYS A 51 -1.39 -7.11 -18.57
C LYS A 51 -0.09 -7.22 -19.37
N PRO A 52 0.53 -8.40 -19.47
CA PRO A 52 1.90 -8.53 -20.00
C PRO A 52 2.05 -8.01 -21.44
N MET A 53 1.00 -8.14 -22.26
CA MET A 53 1.02 -7.72 -23.67
C MET A 53 0.47 -6.30 -23.92
N SER A 54 0.14 -5.55 -22.87
CA SER A 54 -0.44 -4.21 -23.03
C SER A 54 0.67 -3.17 -23.24
N TRP A 55 0.76 -2.62 -24.44
CA TRP A 55 1.79 -1.63 -24.76
C TRP A 55 1.67 -0.37 -23.88
N HIS A 56 0.45 0.10 -23.63
CA HIS A 56 0.21 1.28 -22.79
C HIS A 56 0.49 1.03 -21.31
N ASP A 57 0.34 -0.20 -20.83
CA ASP A 57 0.69 -0.58 -19.46
C ASP A 57 2.18 -0.93 -19.30
N ASN A 58 3.01 -0.83 -20.34
CA ASN A 58 4.45 -1.03 -20.20
C ASN A 58 5.25 0.26 -20.42
N ILE A 59 4.55 1.40 -20.51
CA ILE A 59 5.22 2.71 -20.51
C ILE A 59 5.66 2.99 -19.07
N ASP A 60 6.97 3.08 -18.87
CA ASP A 60 7.58 3.48 -17.62
C ASP A 60 7.43 4.99 -17.44
N GLU A 61 6.51 5.39 -16.58
CA GLU A 61 6.39 6.79 -16.15
C GLU A 61 7.47 7.09 -15.09
N PRO A 62 8.11 8.27 -15.15
CA PRO A 62 9.06 8.67 -14.13
C PRO A 62 8.34 8.71 -12.78
N THR A 63 8.76 7.84 -11.87
CA THR A 63 8.19 7.76 -10.53
C THR A 63 8.66 8.95 -9.70
N ASP A 64 7.79 9.47 -8.83
CA ASP A 64 8.12 10.56 -7.91
C ASP A 64 9.29 10.15 -6.99
N ASP A 65 10.32 11.01 -6.93
CA ASP A 65 11.53 10.78 -6.12
C ASP A 65 11.21 10.63 -4.63
N GLU A 66 10.21 11.37 -4.12
CA GLU A 66 9.73 11.27 -2.74
C GLU A 66 9.18 9.86 -2.45
N PHE A 67 8.43 9.30 -3.40
CA PHE A 67 7.87 7.95 -3.29
C PHE A 67 8.95 6.88 -3.31
N LEU A 68 9.96 7.02 -4.19
CA LEU A 68 11.10 6.10 -4.24
C LEU A 68 11.88 6.10 -2.93
N LYS A 69 12.19 7.27 -2.36
CA LYS A 69 12.87 7.39 -1.06
C LYS A 69 12.09 6.69 0.05
N LEU A 70 10.77 6.85 0.06
CA LEU A 70 9.89 6.23 1.04
C LEU A 70 9.86 4.70 0.92
N PHE A 71 9.78 4.20 -0.31
CA PHE A 71 9.86 2.77 -0.60
C PHE A 71 11.19 2.17 -0.15
N HIS A 72 12.31 2.83 -0.51
CA HIS A 72 13.64 2.41 -0.08
C HIS A 72 13.77 2.39 1.44
N ARG A 73 13.26 3.43 2.13
CA ARG A 73 13.26 3.49 3.59
C ARG A 73 12.44 2.35 4.23
N ALA A 74 11.32 1.97 3.62
CA ALA A 74 10.48 0.86 4.11
C ALA A 74 11.17 -0.51 3.94
N ALA A 75 11.95 -0.67 2.86
CA ALA A 75 12.70 -1.89 2.58
C ALA A 75 14.00 -2.04 3.39
N LEU A 76 14.43 -1.01 4.13
CA LEU A 76 15.62 -1.09 4.98
C LEU A 76 15.46 -2.14 6.09
N GLN A 77 16.60 -2.73 6.48
CA GLN A 77 16.63 -3.70 7.57
C GLN A 77 16.29 -3.01 8.92
N PRO A 78 15.67 -3.72 9.88
CA PRO A 78 15.31 -3.14 11.19
C PRO A 78 16.48 -2.42 11.87
N ARG A 79 17.68 -2.99 11.80
CA ARG A 79 18.92 -2.42 12.38
C ARG A 79 19.40 -1.13 11.71
N GLN A 80 19.02 -0.90 10.44
CA GLN A 80 19.29 0.37 9.75
C GLN A 80 18.22 1.42 10.04
N LYS A 81 17.04 1.00 10.50
CA LYS A 81 15.88 1.86 10.73
C LYS A 81 15.75 2.33 12.19
N TYR A 82 16.14 1.48 13.14
CA TYR A 82 16.01 1.71 14.57
C TYR A 82 17.34 1.45 15.28
N SER A 83 17.61 2.21 16.35
CA SER A 83 18.79 1.99 17.21
C SER A 83 18.67 0.72 18.04
N GLU A 84 17.45 0.36 18.40
CA GLU A 84 17.11 -0.73 19.31
C GLU A 84 15.95 -1.57 18.74
N PRO A 85 15.90 -2.88 19.06
CA PRO A 85 14.82 -3.74 18.61
C PRO A 85 13.49 -3.25 19.15
N GLN A 86 12.47 -3.21 18.29
CA GLN A 86 11.13 -2.73 18.66
C GLN A 86 10.20 -3.86 19.10
N THR A 87 10.56 -5.11 18.80
CA THR A 87 9.77 -6.30 19.12
C THR A 87 10.70 -7.42 19.60
N GLU A 88 10.19 -8.30 20.46
CA GLU A 88 10.94 -9.47 20.96
C GLU A 88 11.48 -10.35 19.82
N SER A 89 10.72 -10.49 18.74
CA SER A 89 11.15 -11.22 17.54
C SER A 89 12.37 -10.60 16.86
N GLN A 90 12.53 -9.27 16.92
CA GLN A 90 13.69 -8.59 16.35
C GLN A 90 14.94 -8.79 17.22
N GLU A 91 14.80 -8.98 18.54
CA GLU A 91 15.92 -9.19 19.45
C GLU A 91 16.75 -10.42 19.05
N ILE A 92 16.08 -11.51 18.67
CA ILE A 92 16.72 -12.78 18.25
C ILE A 92 17.68 -12.55 17.07
N GLY A 93 17.28 -11.71 16.11
CA GLY A 93 18.03 -11.43 14.89
C GLY A 93 18.81 -10.11 14.93
N TRP A 94 18.87 -9.42 16.06
CA TRP A 94 19.41 -8.05 16.12
C TRP A 94 20.94 -8.02 15.90
N ASN A 95 21.62 -9.02 16.47
CA ASN A 95 23.07 -9.21 16.37
C ASN A 95 23.38 -10.49 15.59
N THR A 96 23.28 -10.41 14.26
CA THR A 96 23.56 -11.53 13.34
C THR A 96 25.05 -11.83 13.16
N THR A 97 25.92 -10.87 13.46
CA THR A 97 27.37 -11.07 13.39
C THR A 97 27.84 -11.92 14.58
N PRO A 98 28.38 -13.13 14.33
CA PRO A 98 28.84 -13.98 15.43
C PRO A 98 30.05 -13.35 16.13
N LEU A 99 30.17 -13.55 17.44
CA LEU A 99 31.31 -13.05 18.23
C LEU A 99 32.64 -13.64 17.75
N ILE A 100 32.61 -14.90 17.30
CA ILE A 100 33.75 -15.57 16.70
C ILE A 100 33.45 -15.70 15.20
N PRO A 101 34.27 -15.12 14.31
CA PRO A 101 34.08 -15.28 12.88
C PRO A 101 34.22 -16.77 12.53
N VAL A 102 33.15 -17.34 11.98
CA VAL A 102 33.16 -18.74 11.53
C VAL A 102 33.69 -18.77 10.11
N ASP A 103 34.91 -19.27 9.93
CA ASP A 103 35.41 -19.59 8.60
C ASP A 103 34.72 -20.86 8.08
N ARG A 104 33.86 -20.70 7.08
CA ARG A 104 33.17 -21.82 6.43
C ARG A 104 34.05 -22.57 5.44
N ASN A 105 35.23 -22.04 5.10
CA ASN A 105 36.19 -22.72 4.24
C ASN A 105 37.15 -23.61 5.03
N ASP A 106 37.28 -23.40 6.34
CA ASP A 106 38.11 -24.25 7.19
C ASP A 106 37.44 -25.62 7.40
N CYS A 107 37.91 -26.62 6.66
CA CYS A 107 37.45 -28.00 6.75
C CYS A 107 37.76 -28.68 8.10
N ARG A 108 38.57 -28.06 8.96
CA ARG A 108 38.85 -28.55 10.32
C ARG A 108 37.71 -28.27 11.29
N LEU A 109 36.92 -27.22 11.04
CA LEU A 109 35.88 -26.74 11.95
C LEU A 109 34.50 -26.70 11.29
N HIS A 110 34.42 -26.70 9.96
CA HIS A 110 33.17 -26.66 9.22
C HIS A 110 32.86 -28.00 8.54
N PHE A 111 31.90 -28.75 9.09
CA PHE A 111 31.48 -30.07 8.60
C PHE A 111 30.01 -30.07 8.11
N PRO A 112 29.69 -29.41 6.99
CA PRO A 112 28.34 -29.43 6.45
C PRO A 112 27.97 -30.82 5.93
N ARG A 113 26.71 -31.22 6.08
CA ARG A 113 26.21 -32.45 5.45
C ARG A 113 26.27 -32.28 3.93
N ARG A 114 27.02 -33.15 3.27
CA ARG A 114 27.12 -33.19 1.80
C ARG A 114 26.23 -34.30 1.29
N LYS A 115 25.33 -33.98 0.38
CA LYS A 115 24.59 -35.00 -0.37
C LYS A 115 25.55 -35.64 -1.36
N THR A 116 25.52 -36.97 -1.42
CA THR A 116 26.18 -37.76 -2.46
C THR A 116 25.12 -38.42 -3.33
N GLU A 117 25.53 -38.94 -4.48
CA GLU A 117 24.66 -39.68 -5.42
C GLU A 117 23.88 -40.84 -4.77
N PHE A 118 24.37 -41.38 -3.66
CA PHE A 118 23.73 -42.46 -2.91
C PHE A 118 22.78 -42.00 -1.79
N THR A 119 22.87 -40.74 -1.36
CA THR A 119 22.15 -40.21 -0.18
C THR A 119 21.12 -39.12 -0.54
N THR A 120 20.61 -39.12 -1.78
CA THR A 120 19.63 -38.16 -2.33
C THR A 120 18.55 -37.72 -1.35
#